data_AF-A0A2X2D022-F1
#
_entry.id   AF-A0A2X2D022-F1
#
_cell.length_a   1.000
_cell.length_b   1.000
_cell.length_c   1.000
_cell.angle_alpha   90.00
_cell.angle_beta   90.00
_cell.angle_gamma   90.00
#
_symmetry.space_group_name_H-M   'P 1'
#
loop_
_entity.id
_entity.type
_entity.pdbx_description
1 polymer ?
#
loop_
_entity_poly.entity_id
_entity_poly.type
_entity_poly.pdbx_seq_one_letter_code
_entity_poly.pdbx_strand_id
1 'polypeptide(L)' 'MRDLSALPSLRSIHLSVHGCHWLARCALGVLRAVYCMLQKWQQNAKTRRQLAFLNDRELADIGLTKTEQQCELNKPFWR' A
#
# COMPACT_ATOMS: atom_id res chain seq x y z
N MET A 1 55.01 31.20 26.90
CA MET A 1 53.64 31.70 27.11
C MET A 1 52.82 31.35 25.88
N ARG A 2 52.14 30.18 25.89
CA ARG A 2 51.26 29.74 24.80
C ARG A 2 49.84 30.06 25.24
N ASP A 3 49.25 31.07 24.63
CA ASP A 3 47.85 31.42 24.83
C ASP A 3 46.99 30.31 24.19
N LEU A 4 46.25 29.60 25.04
CA LEU A 4 45.44 28.41 24.72
C LEU A 4 43.94 28.72 24.85
N SER A 5 43.53 29.99 24.76
CA SER A 5 42.14 30.43 24.90
C SER A 5 41.30 30.36 23.61
N ALA A 6 41.90 29.96 22.48
CA ALA A 6 41.23 29.92 21.18
C ALA A 6 40.82 28.51 20.70
N LEU A 7 40.43 27.62 21.61
CA LEU A 7 39.74 26.39 21.20
C LEU A 7 38.23 26.65 21.18
N PRO A 8 37.58 26.72 20.00
CA PRO A 8 36.13 26.72 19.94
C PRO A 8 35.64 25.43 20.60
N SER A 9 34.77 25.60 21.58
CA SER A 9 34.11 24.53 22.31
C SER A 9 33.52 23.52 21.32
N LEU A 10 34.04 22.29 21.38
CA LEU A 10 33.48 21.10 20.75
C LEU A 10 32.08 20.83 21.33
N ARG A 11 31.09 21.61 20.89
CA ARG A 11 29.67 21.46 21.25
C ARG A 11 28.77 21.58 20.02
N SER A 12 29.24 21.06 18.89
CA SER A 12 28.46 20.91 17.66
C SER A 12 28.55 19.50 17.11
N ILE A 13 28.14 18.53 17.93
CA ILE A 13 27.81 17.17 17.45
C ILE A 13 26.59 16.69 18.25
N HIS A 14 25.47 17.43 18.20
CA HIS A 14 24.18 16.79 18.36
C HIS A 14 23.75 16.34 16.97
N LEU A 15 24.44 15.30 16.49
CA LEU A 15 24.18 14.67 15.21
C LEU A 15 22.70 14.28 15.18
N SER A 16 22.01 14.79 14.17
CA SER A 16 20.59 14.60 13.92
C SER A 16 20.25 13.11 13.76
N VAL A 17 19.95 12.43 14.87
CA VAL A 17 19.27 11.12 14.88
C VAL A 17 17.84 11.26 14.32
N HIS A 18 17.36 12.49 14.12
CA HIS A 18 16.03 12.77 13.60
C HIS A 18 15.84 12.48 12.11
N GLY A 19 16.91 12.38 11.31
CA GLY A 19 16.78 12.08 9.88
C GLY A 19 16.42 10.60 9.62
N CYS A 20 17.06 9.68 10.34
CA CYS A 20 16.98 8.25 10.03
C CYS A 20 15.65 7.61 10.48
N HIS A 21 15.14 8.01 11.66
CA HIS A 21 13.85 7.51 12.13
C HIS A 21 12.65 8.08 11.36
N TRP A 22 12.82 9.21 10.67
CA TRP A 22 11.80 9.83 9.83
C TRP A 22 11.68 9.07 8.50
N LEU A 23 12.82 8.73 7.88
CA LEU A 23 12.87 7.88 6.69
C LEU A 23 12.32 6.47 6.96
N ALA A 24 12.70 5.85 8.08
CA ALA A 24 12.18 4.54 8.47
C ALA A 24 10.65 4.55 8.69
N ARG A 25 10.11 5.61 9.33
CA ARG A 25 8.66 5.77 9.53
C ARG A 25 7.92 6.05 8.22
N CYS A 26 8.47 6.86 7.32
CA CYS A 26 7.91 7.11 5.99
C CYS A 26 7.87 5.84 5.14
N ALA A 27 8.98 5.08 5.11
CA ALA A 27 9.06 3.82 4.36
C ALA A 27 8.05 2.78 4.85
N LEU A 28 7.90 2.62 6.17
CA LEU A 28 6.93 1.68 6.75
C LEU A 28 5.48 2.07 6.41
N GLY A 29 5.19 3.38 6.39
CA GLY A 29 3.87 3.90 6.00
C GLY A 29 3.52 3.62 4.53
N VAL A 30 4.47 3.84 3.63
CA VAL A 30 4.29 3.54 2.19
C VAL A 30 4.12 2.04 1.96
N LEU A 31 4.97 1.20 2.57
CA LEU A 31 4.85 -0.26 2.49
C LEU A 31 3.48 -0.74 2.96
N ARG A 32 2.95 -0.17 4.06
CA ARG A 32 1.63 -0.51 4.58
C ARG A 32 0.51 -0.06 3.63
N ALA A 33 0.62 1.11 3.02
CA ALA A 33 -0.36 1.57 2.05
C ALA A 33 -0.39 0.66 0.80
N VAL A 34 0.80 0.31 0.28
CA VAL A 34 0.95 -0.63 -0.85
C VAL A 34 0.38 -2.00 -0.49
N TYR A 35 0.69 -2.52 0.71
CA TYR A 35 0.16 -3.79 1.18
C TYR A 35 -1.38 -3.80 1.25
N CYS A 36 -1.99 -2.77 1.84
CA CYS A 36 -3.45 -2.63 1.87
C CYS A 36 -4.06 -2.56 0.45
N MET A 37 -3.38 -1.88 -0.49
CA MET A 37 -3.84 -1.81 -1.88
C MET A 37 -3.78 -3.17 -2.57
N LEU A 38 -2.68 -3.91 -2.40
CA LEU A 38 -2.54 -5.26 -2.92
C LEU A 38 -3.57 -6.22 -2.33
N GLN A 39 -3.87 -6.12 -1.03
CA GLN A 39 -4.92 -6.93 -0.40
C GLN A 39 -6.29 -6.66 -1.01
N LYS A 40 -6.64 -5.38 -1.28
CA LYS A 40 -7.89 -5.03 -1.97
C LYS A 40 -7.94 -5.64 -3.36
N TRP A 41 -6.85 -5.56 -4.11
CA TRP A 41 -6.77 -6.14 -5.46
C TRP A 41 -6.91 -7.67 -5.43
N GLN A 42 -6.30 -8.35 -4.45
CA GLN A 42 -6.48 -9.78 -4.27
C GLN A 42 -7.93 -10.13 -3.95
N GLN A 43 -8.60 -9.36 -3.08
CA GLN A 43 -10.00 -9.57 -2.76
C GLN A 43 -10.89 -9.39 -3.99
N ASN A 44 -10.70 -8.28 -4.74
CA ASN A 44 -11.43 -8.02 -5.98
C ASN A 44 -11.23 -9.15 -7.00
N ALA A 45 -10.00 -9.64 -7.16
CA ALA A 45 -9.69 -10.75 -8.04
C ALA A 45 -10.36 -12.06 -7.59
N LYS A 46 -10.39 -12.36 -6.29
CA LYS A 46 -11.07 -13.54 -5.73
C LYS A 46 -12.58 -13.46 -5.96
N THR A 47 -13.20 -12.34 -5.62
CA THR A 47 -14.65 -12.13 -5.80
C THR A 47 -15.04 -12.21 -7.27
N ARG A 48 -14.24 -11.65 -8.19
CA ARG A 48 -14.48 -11.79 -9.63
C ARG A 48 -14.26 -13.21 -10.14
N ARG A 49 -13.28 -13.96 -9.62
CA ARG A 49 -13.14 -15.40 -9.94
C ARG A 49 -14.32 -16.23 -9.44
N GLN A 50 -14.83 -15.93 -8.25
CA GLN A 50 -16.05 -16.55 -7.73
C GLN A 50 -17.25 -16.20 -8.61
N LEU A 51 -17.36 -14.93 -9.04
CA LEU A 51 -18.37 -14.50 -9.98
C LEU A 51 -18.25 -15.24 -11.32
N ALA A 52 -17.03 -15.45 -11.84
CA ALA A 52 -16.80 -16.22 -13.06
C ALA A 52 -17.17 -17.70 -12.93
N PHE A 53 -17.08 -18.26 -11.72
CA PHE A 53 -17.44 -19.64 -11.44
C PHE A 53 -18.95 -19.84 -11.23
N LEU A 54 -19.72 -18.77 -11.01
CA LEU A 54 -21.18 -18.85 -10.92
C LEU A 54 -21.77 -19.28 -12.28
N ASN A 55 -22.51 -20.39 -12.25
CA ASN A 55 -23.21 -20.95 -13.41
C ASN A 55 -24.44 -20.10 -13.78
N ASP A 56 -24.94 -20.25 -15.01
CA ASP A 56 -26.11 -19.52 -15.54
C ASP A 56 -27.34 -19.51 -14.62
N ARG A 57 -27.58 -20.63 -13.94
CA ARG A 57 -28.70 -20.75 -13.00
C ARG A 57 -28.51 -19.91 -11.74
N GLU A 58 -27.31 -19.88 -11.20
CA GLU A 58 -27.03 -19.09 -9.99
C GLU A 58 -27.03 -17.59 -10.29
N LEU A 59 -26.62 -17.20 -11.49
CA LEU A 59 -26.77 -15.83 -12.00
C LEU A 59 -28.24 -15.44 -12.14
N ALA A 60 -29.08 -16.34 -12.68
CA ALA A 60 -30.52 -16.11 -12.80
C ALA A 60 -31.20 -15.96 -11.42
N ASP A 61 -30.77 -16.73 -10.41
CA ASP A 61 -31.31 -16.66 -9.05
C ASP A 61 -31.02 -15.32 -8.36
N ILE A 62 -29.87 -14.69 -8.65
CA ILE A 62 -29.54 -13.32 -8.18
C ILE A 62 -30.01 -12.22 -9.15
N GLY A 63 -30.68 -12.59 -10.25
CA GLY A 63 -31.18 -11.67 -11.26
C GLY A 63 -30.12 -11.01 -12.14
N LEU A 64 -28.90 -11.57 -12.22
CA LEU A 64 -27.86 -11.10 -13.13
C LEU A 64 -27.91 -11.82 -14.48
N THR A 65 -27.68 -11.08 -15.55
CA THR A 65 -27.48 -11.66 -16.89
C THR A 65 -26.02 -12.04 -17.13
N LYS A 66 -25.78 -12.97 -18.06
CA LYS A 66 -24.43 -13.32 -18.54
C LYS A 66 -23.64 -12.12 -19.05
N THR A 67 -24.31 -11.18 -19.71
CA THR A 67 -23.69 -9.96 -20.22
C THR A 67 -23.19 -9.05 -19.10
N GLU A 68 -23.98 -8.90 -18.03
CA GLU A 68 -23.58 -8.14 -16.84
C GLU A 68 -22.43 -8.82 -16.10
N GLN A 69 -22.46 -10.15 -15.95
CA GLN A 69 -21.34 -10.93 -15.44
C GLN A 69 -20.06 -10.64 -16.24
N GLN A 70 -20.13 -10.70 -17.57
CA GLN A 70 -18.98 -10.45 -18.44
C GLN A 70 -18.47 -9.01 -18.32
N CYS A 71 -19.36 -8.02 -18.22
CA CYS A 71 -19.02 -6.62 -17.97
C CYS A 71 -18.30 -6.43 -16.63
N GLU A 72 -18.75 -7.10 -15.56
CA GLU A 72 -18.10 -7.07 -14.25
C GLU A 72 -16.73 -7.76 -14.27
N LEU A 73 -16.59 -8.88 -14.98
CA LEU A 73 -15.33 -9.60 -15.15
C LEU A 73 -14.32 -8.80 -15.98
N ASN A 74 -14.78 -8.00 -16.93
CA ASN A 74 -13.93 -7.16 -17.77
C ASN A 74 -13.43 -5.90 -17.04
N LYS A 75 -13.93 -5.61 -15.82
CA LYS A 75 -13.37 -4.52 -15.02
C LYS A 75 -11.94 -4.89 -14.61
N PRO A 76 -11.00 -3.94 -14.66
CA PRO A 76 -9.64 -4.19 -14.20
C PRO A 76 -9.59 -4.42 -12.69
N PHE A 77 -8.80 -5.37 -12.22
CA PHE A 77 -8.74 -5.76 -10.79
C PHE A 77 -8.27 -4.63 -9.87
N TRP A 78 -7.58 -3.63 -10.42
CA TRP A 78 -7.07 -2.46 -9.70
C TRP A 78 -8.13 -1.38 -9.45
N ARG A 79 -9.33 -1.56 -10.00
CA ARG A 79 -10.52 -0.76 -9.77
C ARG A 79 -11.43 -1.50 -8.80
#